data_AF-A0A660TSE6-F1
#
_entry.id   AF-A0A660TSE6-F1
#
_cell.length_a   1.000
_cell.length_b   1.000
_cell.length_c   1.000
_cell.angle_alpha   90.00
_cell.angle_beta   90.00
_cell.angle_gamma   90.00
#
_symmetry.space_group_name_H-M   'P 1'
#
loop_
_entity.id
_entity.type
_entity.pdbx_description
1 polymer ?
#
loop_
_entity_poly.entity_id
_entity_poly.type
_entity_poly.pdbx_seq_one_letter_code
_entity_poly.pdbx_strand_id
1 'polypeptide(L)'
;MKNVFFCEACGAEVKGRSDTCPSCGRSFLGIRCPRCGKEGSADVFKGGCPECGYMAESEEETVPWPEKRRYRAKPDWPASRYWSLSALVVIGVGLILYLWLH
;
A
#
# COMPACT_ATOMS: atom_id res chain seq x y z
N MET A 1 -15.58 10.44 -12.76
CA MET A 1 -15.83 11.64 -11.94
C MET A 1 -14.47 12.21 -11.56
N LYS A 2 -14.22 13.50 -11.78
CA LYS A 2 -12.91 14.14 -11.53
C LYS A 2 -13.01 14.88 -10.20
N ASN A 3 -12.29 14.43 -9.17
CA ASN A 3 -12.24 15.13 -7.89
C ASN A 3 -11.26 16.30 -8.02
N VAL A 4 -11.78 17.52 -7.84
CA VAL A 4 -10.99 18.74 -7.68
C VAL A 4 -10.79 19.01 -6.20
N PHE A 5 -9.57 19.37 -5.80
CA PHE A 5 -9.23 19.66 -4.41
C PHE A 5 -8.97 21.16 -4.30
N PHE A 6 -9.31 21.76 -3.17
CA PHE A 6 -9.09 23.19 -2.93
C PHE A 6 -8.19 23.37 -1.72
N CYS A 7 -7.27 24.33 -1.80
CA CYS A 7 -6.44 24.67 -0.67
C CYS A 7 -7.28 25.32 0.43
N GLU A 8 -7.26 24.78 1.64
CA GLU A 8 -7.99 25.34 2.79
C GLU A 8 -7.48 26.74 3.21
N ALA A 9 -6.23 27.06 2.89
CA ALA A 9 -5.62 28.32 3.30
C ALA A 9 -5.91 29.49 2.34
N CYS A 10 -6.03 29.23 1.04
CA CYS A 10 -6.20 30.28 0.02
C CYS A 10 -7.37 30.06 -0.96
N GLY A 11 -8.02 28.90 -0.93
CA GLY A 11 -9.12 28.54 -1.83
C GLY A 11 -8.69 28.16 -3.26
N ALA A 12 -7.39 28.14 -3.58
CA ALA A 12 -6.92 27.79 -4.92
C ALA A 12 -7.16 26.30 -5.24
N GLU A 13 -7.50 26.00 -6.51
CA GLU A 13 -7.61 24.63 -6.99
C GLU A 13 -6.21 23.96 -6.98
N VAL A 14 -6.12 22.80 -6.32
CA VAL A 14 -4.91 22.00 -6.20
C VAL A 14 -5.12 20.60 -6.75
N LYS A 15 -4.05 20.04 -7.30
CA LYS A 15 -4.05 18.64 -7.73
C LYS A 15 -4.00 17.77 -6.49
N GLY A 16 -4.84 16.73 -6.39
CA GLY A 16 -4.94 15.86 -5.21
C GLY A 16 -3.68 15.08 -4.81
N ARG A 17 -2.53 15.33 -5.43
CA ARG A 17 -1.23 14.70 -5.15
C ARG A 17 -0.09 15.70 -5.00
N SER A 18 -0.39 16.99 -4.87
CA SER A 18 0.62 18.01 -4.56
C SER A 18 0.83 18.07 -3.06
N ASP A 19 2.06 17.97 -2.58
CA ASP A 19 2.40 18.10 -1.16
C ASP A 19 2.30 19.54 -0.65
N THR A 20 2.34 20.50 -1.58
CA THR A 20 2.32 21.94 -1.31
C THR A 20 1.41 22.66 -2.29
N CYS A 21 0.65 23.64 -1.82
CA CYS A 21 -0.18 24.48 -2.68
C CYS A 21 0.71 25.37 -3.57
N PRO A 22 0.54 25.36 -4.92
CA PRO A 22 1.32 26.19 -5.81
C PRO A 22 1.00 27.69 -5.70
N SER A 23 -0.18 28.04 -5.17
CA SER A 23 -0.60 29.45 -5.05
C SER A 23 -0.14 30.12 -3.76
N CYS A 24 -0.10 29.39 -2.63
CA CYS A 24 0.25 29.98 -1.32
C CYS A 24 1.47 29.33 -0.65
N GLY A 25 2.03 28.25 -1.20
CA GLY A 25 3.21 27.57 -0.65
C GLY A 25 2.95 26.76 0.62
N ARG A 26 1.70 26.54 1.01
CA ARG A 26 1.31 25.83 2.24
C ARG A 26 1.32 24.31 2.04
N SER A 27 1.89 23.57 2.98
CA SER A 27 2.05 22.11 2.90
C SER A 27 0.80 21.36 3.37
N PHE A 28 0.26 20.45 2.55
CA PHE A 28 -0.89 19.60 2.89
C PHE A 28 -0.55 18.44 3.83
N LEU A 29 0.75 18.17 4.02
CA LEU A 29 1.26 17.16 4.97
C LEU A 29 1.42 17.70 6.39
N GLY A 30 1.08 18.97 6.63
CA GLY A 30 1.26 19.65 7.89
C GLY A 30 0.03 19.61 8.79
N ILE A 31 0.25 19.43 10.10
CA ILE A 31 -0.77 19.60 11.13
C ILE A 31 -0.92 21.11 11.38
N ARG A 32 -2.17 21.59 11.44
CA ARG A 32 -2.50 22.96 11.87
C ARG A 32 -3.00 22.94 13.32
N CYS A 33 -2.35 23.71 14.20
CA CYS A 33 -2.80 23.86 15.57
C CYS A 33 -4.18 24.55 15.61
N PRO A 34 -5.21 23.96 16.24
CA PRO A 34 -6.53 24.59 16.34
C PRO A 34 -6.56 25.79 17.30
N ARG A 35 -5.58 25.91 18.20
CA ARG A 35 -5.52 26.99 19.20
C ARG A 35 -4.81 28.24 18.73
N CYS A 36 -3.68 28.10 18.04
CA CYS A 36 -2.85 29.25 17.62
C CYS A 36 -2.70 29.39 16.11
N GLY A 37 -3.16 28.40 15.33
CA GLY A 37 -3.06 28.43 13.86
C GLY A 37 -1.64 28.18 13.31
N LYS A 38 -0.67 27.83 14.16
CA LYS A 38 0.67 27.40 13.70
C LYS A 38 0.54 26.13 12.87
N GLU A 39 1.25 26.09 11.76
CA GLU A 39 1.32 24.93 10.88
C GLU A 39 2.74 24.39 10.82
N GLY A 40 2.85 23.07 10.66
CA GLY A 40 4.13 22.38 10.51
C GLY A 40 3.94 20.89 10.35
N SER A 41 5.03 20.17 10.06
CA SER A 41 5.00 18.71 9.89
C SER A 41 4.61 18.01 11.19
N ALA A 42 4.06 16.80 11.06
CA ALA A 42 3.67 15.97 12.20
C ALA A 42 4.81 15.79 13.23
N ASP A 43 6.07 15.70 12.77
CA ASP A 43 7.25 15.59 13.64
C ASP A 43 7.41 16.76 14.61
N VAL A 44 7.12 17.99 14.19
CA VAL A 44 7.22 19.20 15.03
C VAL A 44 6.13 19.23 16.09
N PHE A 45 5.00 18.57 15.81
CA PHE A 45 3.83 18.50 16.69
C PHE A 45 3.79 17.22 17.54
N LYS A 46 4.78 16.32 17.42
CA LYS A 46 4.88 15.07 18.23
C LYS A 46 4.83 15.33 19.74
N GLY A 47 5.43 16.43 20.18
CA GLY A 47 5.42 16.89 21.57
C GLY A 47 4.45 18.03 21.82
N GLY A 48 3.38 18.17 21.03
CA GLY A 48 2.47 19.30 21.10
C GLY A 48 2.93 20.51 20.28
N CYS A 49 2.08 21.54 20.22
CA CYS A 49 2.35 22.73 19.46
C CYS A 49 3.52 23.55 20.07
N PRO A 50 4.59 23.84 19.31
CA PRO A 50 5.76 24.56 19.83
C PRO A 50 5.49 26.03 20.19
N GLU A 51 4.39 26.62 19.72
CA GLU A 51 4.04 28.03 19.98
C GLU A 51 3.15 28.19 21.21
N CYS A 52 2.13 27.35 21.36
CA CYS A 52 1.12 27.52 22.40
C CYS A 52 1.01 26.35 23.38
N GLY A 53 1.80 25.29 23.18
CA GLY A 53 1.80 24.10 24.03
C GLY A 53 0.57 23.19 23.88
N TYR A 54 -0.29 23.42 22.88
CA TYR A 54 -1.47 22.57 22.68
C TYR A 54 -1.06 21.15 22.26
N MET A 55 -1.40 20.17 23.09
CA MET A 55 -1.34 18.74 22.78
C MET A 55 -2.78 18.26 22.62
N ALA A 56 -3.14 17.78 21.42
CA ALA A 56 -4.31 16.92 21.33
C ALA A 56 -3.90 15.59 21.94
N GLU A 57 -4.62 15.12 22.97
CA GLU A 57 -4.55 13.72 23.40
C GLU A 57 -4.87 12.90 22.15
N SER A 58 -3.86 12.31 21.52
CA SER A 58 -4.12 11.36 20.46
C SER A 58 -4.74 10.17 21.16
N GLU A 59 -6.07 10.10 21.15
CA GLU A 59 -6.75 8.83 21.34
C GLU A 59 -6.10 7.91 20.30
N GLU A 60 -5.24 7.03 20.80
CA GLU A 60 -4.70 5.91 20.05
C GLU A 60 -5.92 5.07 19.68
N GLU A 61 -6.62 5.46 18.61
CA GLU A 61 -7.49 4.57 17.89
C GLU A 61 -6.56 3.46 17.41
N THR A 62 -6.50 2.40 18.23
CA THR A 62 -5.92 1.13 17.88
C THR A 62 -6.71 0.65 16.67
N VAL A 63 -6.31 1.09 15.48
CA VAL A 63 -6.83 0.58 14.22
C VAL A 63 -6.59 -0.92 14.30
N PRO A 64 -7.64 -1.76 14.38
CA PRO A 64 -7.45 -3.19 14.44
C PRO A 64 -6.75 -3.57 13.14
N TRP A 65 -5.49 -4.02 13.27
CA TRP A 65 -4.74 -4.54 12.14
C TRP A 65 -5.63 -5.57 11.44
N PRO A 66 -5.79 -5.51 10.10
CA PRO A 66 -6.68 -6.41 9.41
C PRO A 66 -6.22 -7.85 9.68
N GLU A 67 -7.05 -8.56 10.45
CA GLU A 67 -6.94 -9.98 10.75
C GLU A 67 -6.50 -10.70 9.48
N LYS A 68 -5.34 -11.34 9.56
CA LYS A 68 -4.56 -11.88 8.46
C LYS A 68 -5.51 -12.56 7.47
N ARG A 69 -5.68 -11.95 6.29
CA ARG A 69 -6.35 -12.58 5.14
C ARG A 69 -5.80 -13.99 5.04
N ARG A 70 -6.62 -14.98 5.41
CA ARG A 70 -6.24 -16.39 5.39
C ARG A 70 -5.61 -16.64 4.03
N TYR A 71 -4.32 -16.96 4.05
CA TYR A 71 -3.53 -17.30 2.88
C TYR A 71 -4.33 -18.39 2.17
N ARG A 72 -4.92 -18.07 1.02
CA ARG A 72 -5.67 -19.02 0.20
C ARG A 72 -4.69 -20.14 -0.08
N ALA A 73 -4.92 -21.30 0.54
CA ALA A 73 -4.05 -22.46 0.38
C ALA A 73 -3.85 -22.69 -1.12
N LYS A 74 -2.59 -22.65 -1.56
CA LYS A 74 -2.25 -23.01 -2.93
C LYS A 74 -2.65 -24.48 -3.11
N PRO A 75 -3.30 -24.85 -4.22
CA PRO A 75 -3.69 -26.24 -4.46
C PRO A 75 -2.44 -27.13 -4.44
N ASP A 76 -2.42 -28.08 -3.51
CA ASP A 76 -1.38 -29.09 -3.35
C ASP A 76 -1.59 -30.20 -4.38
N TRP A 77 -1.12 -29.99 -5.61
CA TRP A 77 -1.08 -31.12 -6.54
C TRP A 77 0.07 -32.06 -6.11
N PRO A 78 -0.19 -33.36 -5.86
CA PRO A 78 0.85 -34.27 -5.41
C PRO A 78 1.86 -34.48 -6.54
N ALA A 79 3.15 -34.25 -6.24
CA ALA A 79 4.28 -34.43 -7.16
C ALA A 79 4.28 -35.81 -7.86
N SER A 80 3.66 -36.82 -7.22
CA SER A 80 3.40 -38.15 -7.77
C SER A 80 2.74 -38.12 -9.16
N ARG A 81 1.72 -37.28 -9.37
CA ARG A 81 1.02 -37.19 -10.66
C ARG A 81 1.90 -36.63 -11.78
N TYR A 82 2.84 -35.74 -11.45
CA TYR A 82 3.78 -35.19 -12.44
C TYR A 82 4.80 -36.25 -12.88
N TRP A 83 5.36 -36.99 -11.92
CA TRP A 83 6.37 -38.01 -12.21
C TRP A 83 5.83 -39.18 -13.02
N SER A 84 4.59 -39.63 -12.73
CA SER A 84 3.95 -40.68 -13.51
C SER A 84 3.72 -40.29 -14.98
N LEU A 85 3.27 -39.05 -15.23
CA LEU A 85 3.04 -38.57 -16.60
C LEU A 85 4.36 -38.39 -17.36
N SER A 86 5.39 -37.84 -16.71
CA SER A 86 6.72 -37.70 -17.32
C SER A 86 7.33 -39.05 -17.69
N ALA A 87 7.21 -40.07 -16.83
CA ALA A 87 7.74 -41.40 -17.09
C ALA A 87 7.06 -42.07 -18.30
N LEU A 88 5.72 -41.98 -18.42
CA LEU A 88 4.98 -42.54 -19.55
C LEU A 88 5.38 -41.88 -20.88
N VAL A 89 5.59 -40.56 -20.88
CA VAL A 89 6.02 -39.83 -22.08
C VAL A 89 7.42 -40.27 -22.53
N VAL A 90 8.38 -40.39 -21.60
CA VAL A 90 9.75 -40.81 -21.93
C VAL A 90 9.78 -42.24 -22.47
N ILE A 91 9.04 -43.17 -21.85
CA ILE A 91 8.94 -44.56 -22.31
C ILE A 91 8.30 -44.61 -23.70
N GLY A 92 7.21 -43.87 -23.92
CA GLY A 92 6.54 -43.81 -25.22
C GLY A 92 7.45 -43.29 -26.34
N VAL A 93 8.15 -42.17 -26.09
CA VAL A 93 9.10 -41.61 -27.07
C VAL A 93 10.25 -42.57 -27.35
N GLY A 94 10.80 -43.22 -26.30
CA GLY A 94 11.85 -44.22 -26.46
C GLY A 94 11.43 -45.42 -27.31
N LEU A 95 10.22 -45.95 -27.09
CA LEU A 95 9.66 -47.05 -27.89
C LEU A 95 9.45 -46.63 -29.35
N ILE A 96 8.95 -45.42 -29.60
CA ILE A 96 8.77 -44.89 -30.96
C ILE A 96 10.11 -44.79 -31.69
N LEU A 97 11.15 -44.26 -31.03
CA LEU A 97 12.49 -44.16 -31.61
C LEU A 97 13.12 -45.53 -31.85
N TYR A 98 12.92 -46.49 -30.94
CA TYR A 98 13.41 -47.86 -31.10
C TYR A 98 12.78 -48.55 -32.31
N LEU A 99 11.47 -48.42 -32.50
CA LEU A 99 10.73 -48.97 -33.64
C LEU A 99 11.06 -48.25 -34.97
N TRP A 100 11.62 -47.05 -34.94
CA TRP A 100 12.08 -46.34 -36.13
C TRP A 100 13.51 -46.72 -36.53
N LEU A 101 14.33 -47.17 -35.57
CA LEU A 101 15.74 -47.50 -35.77
C LEU A 101 15.96 -49.00 -36.07
N HIS A 102 14.95 -49.84 -35.87
CA HIS A 102 14.97 -51.29 -36.12
C HIS A 102 13.87 -51.67 -37.11
#